data_AF-A0A6M6BCD3-F1
#
_entry.id   AF-A0A6M6BCD3-F1
#
_cell.length_a   1.000
_cell.length_b   1.000
_cell.length_c   1.000
_cell.angle_alpha   90.00
_cell.angle_beta   90.00
_cell.angle_gamma   90.00
#
_symmetry.space_group_name_H-M   'P 1'
#
loop_
_entity.id
_entity.type
_entity.pdbx_description
1 polymer ?
#
loop_
_entity_poly.entity_id
_entity_poly.type
_entity_poly.pdbx_seq_one_letter_code
_entity_poly.pdbx_strand_id
1 'polypeptide(L)'
;MRRLSLLLLLLLPALASFAQREQSIWLFGQQAGLSFPADGGAPTPLLTSKMTTYEGSAVATNQQGQLLFYTNGEFVFNRQHQVMPNGKKLMGSNSSTQSALIVPDPGSGNVFYVFTVAAQGNGNGLRYSTVDMTRDNGLGDVPRANALLITPVAEKLAAVRHQNGRDVWIVAHRWNSNAFVTFLVTADGVQGKPILSNVGSMHAGPGRNAIGAMKFSPDGKKLAVALWREANKYEVFDFDRNTGKVSNAKSFAPYPEAYGVEFSPDGSKLYGSSNGEGGGEAQIFQFDLKTGKATVVGKSANRKVGSLQRAPDGNIYVAREDNPYLGIIQNPNSDKATYLDNGLKLGGRRSKLGLPNFITEPR
;
A
#
# COMPACT_ATOMS: atom_id res chain seq x y z
N MET A 1 39.20 57.63 6.96
CA MET A 1 37.85 57.03 6.98
C MET A 1 37.96 55.55 6.64
N ARG A 2 38.03 54.67 7.65
CA ARG A 2 38.08 53.20 7.45
C ARG A 2 36.63 52.70 7.37
N ARG A 3 36.22 52.17 6.22
CA ARG A 3 34.90 51.55 6.05
C ARG A 3 34.96 50.13 6.62
N LEU A 4 34.25 49.91 7.73
CA LEU A 4 33.98 48.60 8.30
C LEU A 4 32.88 47.93 7.45
N SER A 5 33.20 46.86 6.73
CA SER A 5 32.20 46.04 6.06
C SER A 5 31.66 45.03 7.08
N LEU A 6 30.44 45.26 7.60
CA LEU A 6 29.73 44.27 8.40
C LEU A 6 29.25 43.13 7.48
N LEU A 7 29.79 41.93 7.67
CA LEU A 7 29.25 40.70 7.10
C LEU A 7 28.03 40.29 7.93
N LEU A 8 26.82 40.50 7.41
CA LEU A 8 25.58 40.05 8.03
C LEU A 8 25.40 38.55 7.72
N LEU A 9 25.72 37.68 8.68
CA LEU A 9 25.41 36.26 8.61
C LEU A 9 23.89 36.08 8.72
N LEU A 10 23.23 35.81 7.60
CA LEU A 10 21.82 35.40 7.55
C LEU A 10 21.69 33.98 8.14
N LEU A 11 21.42 33.90 9.44
CA LEU A 11 20.89 32.70 10.09
C LEU A 11 19.46 32.47 9.59
N LEU A 12 19.31 31.75 8.48
CA LEU A 12 18.03 31.16 8.10
C LEU A 12 17.65 30.12 9.16
N PRO A 13 16.54 30.26 9.90
CA PRO A 13 16.04 29.15 10.68
C PRO A 13 15.71 28.03 9.70
N ALA A 14 16.31 26.86 9.89
CA ALA A 14 15.91 25.66 9.20
C ALA A 14 14.44 25.42 9.56
N LEU A 15 13.53 25.83 8.68
CA LEU A 15 12.14 25.44 8.75
C LEU A 15 12.16 23.92 8.69
N ALA A 16 11.87 23.28 9.82
CA ALA A 16 11.64 21.85 9.85
C ALA A 16 10.49 21.59 8.88
N SER A 17 10.83 21.08 7.69
CA SER A 17 9.86 20.54 6.77
C SER A 17 9.19 19.39 7.51
N PHE A 18 8.00 19.62 8.06
CA PHE A 18 7.21 18.54 8.62
C PHE A 18 6.90 17.57 7.49
N ALA A 19 7.60 16.44 7.45
CA ALA A 19 7.22 15.33 6.61
C ALA A 19 5.78 14.93 6.99
N GLN A 20 4.92 14.76 6.00
CA GLN A 20 3.55 14.28 6.22
C GLN A 20 3.61 12.95 6.98
N ARG A 21 3.01 12.90 8.17
CA ARG A 21 3.05 11.72 9.07
C ARG A 21 1.90 10.75 8.81
N GLU A 22 1.27 10.84 7.64
CA GLU A 22 0.06 10.10 7.29
C GLU A 22 0.27 8.57 7.20
N GLN A 23 1.53 8.13 7.14
CA GLN A 23 1.92 6.70 7.09
C GLN A 23 2.67 6.25 8.36
N SER A 24 2.62 7.04 9.45
CA SER A 24 3.40 6.76 10.66
C SER A 24 2.79 5.69 11.58
N ILE A 25 1.56 5.24 11.32
CA ILE A 25 0.91 4.18 12.09
C ILE A 25 0.52 3.06 11.15
N TRP A 26 0.96 1.84 11.47
CA TRP A 26 0.57 0.64 10.75
C TRP A 26 -0.23 -0.26 11.69
N LEU A 27 -1.35 -0.80 11.22
CA LEU A 27 -2.16 -1.78 11.94
C LEU A 27 -2.49 -2.91 10.97
N PHE A 28 -2.17 -4.16 11.31
CA PHE A 28 -2.21 -5.30 10.38
C PHE A 28 -2.19 -6.65 11.11
N GLY A 29 -2.30 -7.74 10.34
CA GLY A 29 -2.11 -9.11 10.82
C GLY A 29 -3.06 -9.48 11.97
N GLN A 30 -2.54 -10.18 12.97
CA GLN A 30 -3.30 -10.58 14.15
C GLN A 30 -3.06 -9.60 15.29
N GLN A 31 -3.85 -8.51 15.27
CA GLN A 31 -3.81 -7.42 16.25
C GLN A 31 -2.41 -6.78 16.38
N ALA A 32 -1.61 -6.81 15.33
CA ALA A 32 -0.29 -6.18 15.30
C ALA A 32 -0.41 -4.71 14.88
N GLY A 33 0.60 -3.93 15.23
CA GLY A 33 0.78 -2.59 14.70
C GLY A 33 2.16 -2.04 15.02
N LEU A 34 2.50 -0.94 14.35
CA LEU A 34 3.75 -0.20 14.50
C LEU A 34 3.49 1.29 14.55
N SER A 35 4.29 2.01 15.32
CA SER A 35 4.39 3.47 15.30
C SER A 35 5.79 3.88 14.85
N PHE A 36 5.87 4.74 13.84
CA PHE A 36 7.11 5.31 13.34
C PHE A 36 7.33 6.70 13.95
N PRO A 37 8.49 6.93 14.59
CA PRO A 37 8.79 8.24 15.17
C PRO A 37 9.13 9.25 14.06
N ALA A 38 8.96 10.54 14.37
CA ALA A 38 9.13 11.63 13.39
C ALA A 38 10.60 11.89 13.03
N ASP A 39 11.53 11.44 13.86
CA ASP A 39 12.98 11.59 13.70
C ASP A 39 13.60 10.50 12.80
N GLY A 40 12.80 9.58 12.26
CA GLY A 40 13.29 8.45 11.46
C GLY A 40 13.94 7.34 12.29
N GLY A 41 13.80 7.38 13.61
CA GLY A 41 14.22 6.30 14.49
C GLY A 41 13.46 4.99 14.26
N ALA A 42 13.90 3.93 14.95
CA ALA A 42 13.29 2.62 14.82
C ALA A 42 11.81 2.62 15.27
N PRO A 43 10.90 1.94 14.53
CA PRO A 43 9.50 1.87 14.91
C PRO A 43 9.28 1.02 16.17
N THR A 44 8.21 1.34 16.90
CA THR A 44 7.81 0.62 18.11
C THR A 44 6.53 -0.18 17.89
N PRO A 45 6.40 -1.40 18.47
CA PRO A 45 5.17 -2.16 18.38
C PRO A 45 3.98 -1.49 19.09
N LEU A 46 2.82 -1.50 18.43
CA LEU A 46 1.53 -1.12 18.99
C LEU A 46 0.71 -2.36 19.33
N LEU A 47 0.16 -2.39 20.54
CA LEU A 47 -0.57 -3.55 21.08
C LEU A 47 -2.08 -3.30 21.22
N THR A 48 -2.58 -2.18 20.71
CA THR A 48 -3.97 -1.75 20.95
C THR A 48 -4.93 -2.16 19.84
N SER A 49 -4.43 -2.47 18.63
CA SER A 49 -5.25 -2.93 17.49
C SER A 49 -6.17 -4.07 17.90
N LYS A 50 -7.44 -3.97 17.50
CA LYS A 50 -8.47 -5.02 17.66
C LYS A 50 -8.75 -5.78 16.36
N MET A 51 -8.10 -5.41 15.27
CA MET A 51 -8.29 -6.04 13.97
C MET A 51 -7.49 -7.34 13.87
N THR A 52 -8.12 -8.33 13.26
CA THR A 52 -7.45 -9.50 12.68
C THR A 52 -7.72 -9.50 11.18
N THR A 53 -6.67 -9.67 10.39
CA THR A 53 -6.73 -9.84 8.94
C THR A 53 -5.64 -10.82 8.51
N TYR A 54 -5.93 -11.65 7.51
CA TYR A 54 -4.92 -12.55 6.95
C TYR A 54 -4.02 -11.82 5.95
N GLU A 55 -4.60 -10.87 5.22
CA GLU A 55 -3.90 -10.10 4.20
C GLU A 55 -4.05 -8.59 4.46
N GLY A 56 -4.54 -7.83 3.48
CA GLY A 56 -4.47 -6.37 3.49
C GLY A 56 -5.20 -5.70 4.66
N SER A 57 -4.82 -4.46 4.90
CA SER A 57 -5.52 -3.49 5.74
C SER A 57 -5.34 -2.09 5.20
N ALA A 58 -6.01 -1.11 5.78
CA ALA A 58 -5.73 0.31 5.55
C ALA A 58 -5.85 1.09 6.87
N VAL A 59 -5.05 2.14 7.01
CA VAL A 59 -5.01 3.01 8.20
C VAL A 59 -5.08 4.46 7.74
N ALA A 60 -5.92 5.24 8.41
CA ALA A 60 -5.97 6.69 8.26
C ALA A 60 -5.40 7.37 9.51
N THR A 61 -4.46 8.26 9.32
CA THR A 61 -4.00 9.20 10.34
C THR A 61 -4.19 10.63 9.84
N ASN A 62 -4.14 11.60 10.75
CA ASN A 62 -4.05 12.99 10.36
C ASN A 62 -2.60 13.39 10.01
N GLN A 63 -2.41 14.63 9.57
CA GLN A 63 -1.09 15.17 9.19
C GLN A 63 -0.06 15.10 10.32
N GLN A 64 -0.50 15.08 11.58
CA GLN A 64 0.36 14.96 12.77
C GLN A 64 0.72 13.51 13.10
N GLY A 65 0.16 12.52 12.40
CA GLY A 65 0.41 11.10 12.60
C GLY A 65 -0.45 10.47 13.69
N GLN A 66 -1.59 11.10 14.04
CA GLN A 66 -2.54 10.58 15.01
C GLN A 66 -3.58 9.70 14.32
N LEU A 67 -3.89 8.54 14.92
CA LEU A 67 -4.88 7.61 14.38
C LEU A 67 -6.28 8.25 14.30
N LEU A 68 -6.91 8.14 13.13
CA LEU A 68 -8.31 8.48 12.92
C LEU A 68 -9.17 7.21 12.94
N PHE A 69 -8.85 6.27 12.05
CA PHE A 69 -9.53 4.98 11.93
C PHE A 69 -8.73 4.00 11.06
N TYR A 70 -9.17 2.74 11.01
CA TYR A 70 -8.53 1.69 10.22
C TYR A 70 -9.52 0.59 9.84
N THR A 71 -9.17 -0.25 8.87
CA THR A 71 -10.05 -1.31 8.37
C THR A 71 -9.27 -2.51 7.83
N ASN A 72 -9.89 -3.70 7.89
CA ASN A 72 -9.46 -4.90 7.16
C ASN A 72 -10.27 -5.13 5.86
N GLY A 73 -11.11 -4.18 5.45
CA GLY A 73 -12.01 -4.32 4.30
C GLY A 73 -13.38 -4.93 4.60
N GLU A 74 -13.63 -5.38 5.85
CA GLU A 74 -14.91 -5.92 6.33
C GLU A 74 -15.49 -5.11 7.49
N PHE A 75 -14.61 -4.58 8.35
CA PHE A 75 -14.93 -3.77 9.51
C PHE A 75 -14.15 -2.46 9.49
N VAL A 76 -14.78 -1.35 9.92
CA VAL A 76 -14.12 -0.07 10.17
C VAL A 76 -14.04 0.17 11.66
N PHE A 77 -12.83 0.38 12.17
CA PHE A 77 -12.54 0.63 13.58
C PHE A 77 -12.10 2.08 13.77
N ASN A 78 -12.65 2.76 14.76
CA ASN A 78 -12.24 4.12 15.13
C ASN A 78 -10.90 4.12 15.89
N ARG A 79 -10.43 5.33 16.24
CA ARG A 79 -9.19 5.53 17.02
C ARG A 79 -9.23 4.97 18.44
N GLN A 80 -10.39 4.68 19.00
CA GLN A 80 -10.57 3.95 20.28
C GLN A 80 -10.61 2.43 20.09
N HIS A 81 -10.36 1.95 18.86
CA HIS A 81 -10.38 0.55 18.47
C HIS A 81 -11.76 -0.12 18.62
N GLN A 82 -12.82 0.66 18.60
CA GLN A 82 -14.20 0.19 18.55
C GLN A 82 -14.68 0.19 17.10
N VAL A 83 -15.56 -0.75 16.75
CA VAL A 83 -16.17 -0.76 15.41
C VAL A 83 -17.09 0.45 15.30
N MET A 84 -16.91 1.26 14.25
CA MET A 84 -17.75 2.43 13.98
C MET A 84 -19.22 2.01 13.77
N PRO A 85 -20.19 2.88 14.09
CA PRO A 85 -21.55 2.73 13.59
C PRO A 85 -21.56 2.51 12.08
N ASN A 86 -22.39 1.59 11.60
CA ASN A 86 -22.49 1.15 10.21
C ASN A 86 -21.19 0.63 9.57
N GLY A 87 -20.08 0.54 10.32
CA GLY A 87 -18.78 0.07 9.87
C GLY A 87 -18.62 -1.45 9.91
N LYS A 88 -19.72 -2.21 9.79
CA LYS A 88 -19.71 -3.67 9.67
C LYS A 88 -20.18 -4.06 8.28
N LYS A 89 -19.76 -5.23 7.79
CA LYS A 89 -20.20 -5.80 6.50
C LYS A 89 -19.82 -4.93 5.30
N LEU A 90 -18.63 -4.34 5.34
CA LEU A 90 -18.00 -3.90 4.09
C LEU A 90 -17.80 -5.13 3.20
N MET A 91 -18.01 -4.96 1.89
CA MET A 91 -18.01 -6.05 0.91
C MET A 91 -16.62 -6.35 0.32
N GLY A 92 -15.56 -5.95 1.03
CA GLY A 92 -14.20 -6.45 0.77
C GLY A 92 -13.99 -7.84 1.35
N SER A 93 -12.74 -8.26 1.47
CA SER A 93 -12.38 -9.48 2.21
C SER A 93 -11.05 -9.32 2.93
N ASN A 94 -10.98 -9.82 4.16
CA ASN A 94 -9.72 -9.91 4.91
C ASN A 94 -8.69 -10.89 4.30
N SER A 95 -9.13 -11.67 3.29
CA SER A 95 -8.32 -12.56 2.47
C SER A 95 -8.17 -12.01 1.05
N SER A 96 -8.13 -10.68 0.90
CA SER A 96 -7.63 -10.04 -0.31
C SER A 96 -6.28 -9.40 -0.06
N THR A 97 -5.33 -9.63 -0.98
CA THR A 97 -3.95 -9.15 -0.91
C THR A 97 -3.89 -7.65 -0.55
N GLN A 98 -4.69 -6.82 -1.23
CA GLN A 98 -4.91 -5.41 -0.90
C GLN A 98 -6.39 -5.13 -0.62
N SER A 99 -6.90 -5.70 0.48
CA SER A 99 -8.32 -5.67 0.88
C SER A 99 -8.98 -4.30 0.91
N ALA A 100 -8.23 -3.27 1.30
CA ALA A 100 -8.75 -1.92 1.47
C ALA A 100 -7.73 -0.84 1.12
N LEU A 101 -8.24 0.35 0.81
CA LEU A 101 -7.49 1.59 0.65
C LEU A 101 -8.34 2.76 1.14
N ILE A 102 -7.75 3.65 1.94
CA ILE A 102 -8.44 4.83 2.47
C ILE A 102 -7.94 6.07 1.74
N VAL A 103 -8.88 6.91 1.29
CA VAL A 103 -8.60 8.14 0.55
C VAL A 103 -9.37 9.28 1.18
N PRO A 104 -8.70 10.34 1.68
CA PRO A 104 -9.42 11.53 2.15
C PRO A 104 -10.16 12.17 0.99
N ASP A 105 -11.38 12.63 1.25
CA ASP A 105 -12.13 13.46 0.31
C ASP A 105 -11.35 14.76 0.06
N PRO A 106 -10.95 15.04 -1.20
CA PRO A 106 -10.22 16.25 -1.54
C PRO A 106 -10.99 17.56 -1.25
N GLY A 107 -12.31 17.50 -1.04
CA GLY A 107 -13.17 18.67 -0.79
C GLY A 107 -13.42 19.01 0.68
N SER A 108 -13.49 18.04 1.60
CA SER A 108 -13.99 18.28 2.98
C SER A 108 -12.96 18.08 4.10
N GLY A 109 -11.89 17.31 3.86
CA GLY A 109 -10.87 16.97 4.88
C GLY A 109 -11.37 16.11 6.07
N ASN A 110 -12.68 15.95 6.26
CA ASN A 110 -13.30 15.16 7.33
C ASN A 110 -14.02 13.91 6.83
N VAL A 111 -14.28 13.82 5.52
CA VAL A 111 -14.84 12.64 4.87
C VAL A 111 -13.72 11.83 4.23
N PHE A 112 -13.86 10.51 4.25
CA PHE A 112 -12.92 9.58 3.63
C PHE A 112 -13.69 8.56 2.81
N TYR A 113 -13.11 8.16 1.68
CA TYR A 113 -13.55 7.02 0.89
C TYR A 113 -12.75 5.79 1.29
N VAL A 114 -13.44 4.72 1.67
CA VAL A 114 -12.86 3.40 1.92
C VAL A 114 -13.16 2.52 0.71
N PHE A 115 -12.15 2.31 -0.13
CA PHE A 115 -12.23 1.40 -1.25
C PHE A 115 -11.94 -0.02 -0.80
N THR A 116 -12.71 -0.99 -1.29
CA THR A 116 -12.52 -2.41 -0.98
C THR A 116 -12.57 -3.26 -2.22
N VAL A 117 -11.79 -4.34 -2.25
CA VAL A 117 -11.82 -5.37 -3.29
C VAL A 117 -12.16 -6.73 -2.68
N ALA A 118 -12.79 -7.57 -3.49
CA ALA A 118 -13.17 -8.92 -3.11
C ALA A 118 -12.04 -9.94 -3.36
N ALA A 119 -12.06 -11.05 -2.61
CA ALA A 119 -11.07 -12.10 -2.75
C ALA A 119 -11.20 -12.83 -4.09
N GLN A 120 -10.06 -13.18 -4.69
CA GLN A 120 -9.92 -14.13 -5.79
C GLN A 120 -10.78 -13.84 -7.03
N GLY A 121 -11.01 -12.56 -7.35
CA GLY A 121 -11.82 -12.19 -8.51
C GLY A 121 -13.32 -12.37 -8.29
N ASN A 122 -13.78 -12.44 -7.03
CA ASN A 122 -15.20 -12.61 -6.70
C ASN A 122 -16.08 -11.43 -7.18
N GLY A 123 -17.35 -11.72 -7.44
CA GLY A 123 -18.37 -10.80 -7.94
C GLY A 123 -18.70 -9.59 -7.05
N ASN A 124 -18.25 -9.56 -5.79
CA ASN A 124 -18.33 -8.35 -4.97
C ASN A 124 -17.54 -7.18 -5.58
N GLY A 125 -16.46 -7.45 -6.32
CA GLY A 125 -15.74 -6.47 -7.14
C GLY A 125 -15.05 -5.35 -6.34
N LEU A 126 -14.86 -4.21 -7.01
CA LEU A 126 -14.37 -2.96 -6.42
C LEU A 126 -15.57 -2.11 -5.97
N ARG A 127 -15.56 -1.74 -4.70
CA ARG A 127 -16.58 -0.90 -4.07
C ARG A 127 -15.94 0.23 -3.29
N TYR A 128 -16.74 1.23 -2.92
CA TYR A 128 -16.35 2.18 -1.90
C TYR A 128 -17.46 2.43 -0.87
N SER A 129 -17.04 2.90 0.29
CA SER A 129 -17.90 3.39 1.37
C SER A 129 -17.39 4.75 1.83
N THR A 130 -18.24 5.57 2.42
CA THR A 130 -17.85 6.87 2.98
C THR A 130 -17.76 6.76 4.50
N VAL A 131 -16.66 7.22 5.07
CA VAL A 131 -16.50 7.46 6.51
C VAL A 131 -16.57 8.97 6.74
N ASP A 132 -17.38 9.40 7.69
CA ASP A 132 -17.53 10.81 8.06
C ASP A 132 -17.06 11.00 9.51
N MET A 133 -15.91 11.64 9.68
CA MET A 133 -15.27 11.85 10.99
C MET A 133 -15.94 12.94 11.83
N THR A 134 -16.92 13.68 11.30
CA THR A 134 -17.69 14.67 12.09
C THR A 134 -18.75 14.01 12.98
N ARG A 135 -19.02 12.72 12.75
CA ARG A 135 -20.05 11.94 13.45
C ARG A 135 -19.50 11.27 14.71
N ASP A 136 -20.44 10.77 15.52
CA ASP A 136 -20.16 10.03 16.76
C ASP A 136 -19.13 10.76 17.65
N ASN A 137 -19.34 12.05 17.89
CA ASN A 137 -18.45 12.91 18.69
C ASN A 137 -16.98 12.89 18.22
N GLY A 138 -16.75 12.84 16.91
CA GLY A 138 -15.41 12.79 16.32
C GLY A 138 -14.80 11.39 16.26
N LEU A 139 -15.57 10.33 16.54
CA LEU A 139 -15.14 8.94 16.42
C LEU A 139 -15.52 8.30 15.08
N GLY A 140 -16.36 8.98 14.30
CA GLY A 140 -16.71 8.62 12.93
C GLY A 140 -17.82 7.56 12.80
N ASP A 141 -18.48 7.58 11.64
CA ASP A 141 -19.57 6.67 11.24
C ASP A 141 -19.44 6.40 9.73
N VAL A 142 -20.09 5.35 9.23
CA VAL A 142 -20.10 4.95 7.82
C VAL A 142 -21.48 5.20 7.19
N PRO A 143 -21.84 6.45 6.84
CA PRO A 143 -23.19 6.79 6.40
C PRO A 143 -23.60 6.19 5.04
N ARG A 144 -22.63 5.77 4.20
CA ARG A 144 -22.90 5.09 2.94
C ARG A 144 -21.90 3.95 2.78
N ALA A 145 -22.40 2.73 2.60
CA ALA A 145 -21.56 1.54 2.46
C ALA A 145 -21.75 0.88 1.09
N ASN A 146 -20.66 0.29 0.58
CA ASN A 146 -20.66 -0.68 -0.51
C ASN A 146 -21.19 -0.19 -1.87
N ALA A 147 -21.02 1.10 -2.19
CA ALA A 147 -21.29 1.61 -3.54
C ALA A 147 -20.42 0.87 -4.57
N LEU A 148 -21.05 0.24 -5.56
CA LEU A 148 -20.35 -0.54 -6.60
C LEU A 148 -19.74 0.38 -7.64
N LEU A 149 -18.45 0.17 -7.94
CA LEU A 149 -17.77 0.81 -9.06
C LEU A 149 -17.66 -0.13 -10.25
N ILE A 150 -17.10 -1.32 -10.05
CA ILE A 150 -16.93 -2.30 -11.12
C ILE A 150 -16.73 -3.71 -10.55
N THR A 151 -17.13 -4.73 -11.31
CA THR A 151 -16.93 -6.14 -10.95
C THR A 151 -16.78 -7.02 -12.19
N PRO A 152 -16.03 -8.13 -12.14
CA PRO A 152 -15.08 -8.52 -11.08
C PRO A 152 -13.71 -7.82 -11.23
N VAL A 153 -12.96 -7.72 -10.13
CA VAL A 153 -11.58 -7.22 -10.08
C VAL A 153 -10.67 -8.18 -9.33
N ALA A 154 -9.38 -8.17 -9.65
CA ALA A 154 -8.35 -8.86 -8.90
C ALA A 154 -8.12 -8.18 -7.53
N GLU A 155 -7.33 -8.82 -6.65
CA GLU A 155 -7.05 -8.33 -5.29
C GLU A 155 -6.02 -7.19 -5.25
N LYS A 156 -6.00 -6.37 -6.30
CA LYS A 156 -5.00 -5.34 -6.57
C LYS A 156 -5.66 -3.98 -6.49
N LEU A 157 -5.16 -3.15 -5.60
CA LEU A 157 -5.72 -1.84 -5.33
C LEU A 157 -4.60 -0.89 -4.93
N ALA A 158 -4.43 0.20 -5.66
CA ALA A 158 -3.40 1.21 -5.38
C ALA A 158 -3.95 2.62 -5.61
N ALA A 159 -3.34 3.61 -4.95
CA ALA A 159 -3.65 5.01 -5.20
C ALA A 159 -2.40 5.88 -5.30
N VAL A 160 -2.54 6.96 -6.05
CA VAL A 160 -1.51 7.99 -6.21
C VAL A 160 -2.16 9.36 -6.36
N ARG A 161 -1.51 10.38 -5.80
CA ARG A 161 -1.91 11.78 -5.99
C ARG A 161 -1.89 12.14 -7.48
N HIS A 162 -2.95 12.80 -7.95
CA HIS A 162 -3.01 13.40 -9.27
C HIS A 162 -1.91 14.46 -9.42
N GLN A 163 -1.47 14.72 -10.64
CA GLN A 163 -0.46 15.75 -10.95
C GLN A 163 -0.84 17.17 -10.47
N ASN A 164 -2.11 17.41 -10.16
CA ASN A 164 -2.62 18.69 -9.66
C ASN A 164 -2.42 18.88 -8.15
N GLY A 165 -1.86 17.87 -7.46
CA GLY A 165 -1.53 17.93 -6.04
C GLY A 165 -2.74 17.79 -5.10
N ARG A 166 -3.95 17.58 -5.63
CA ARG A 166 -5.19 17.53 -4.83
C ARG A 166 -5.95 16.23 -5.03
N ASP A 167 -6.33 15.94 -6.27
CA ASP A 167 -7.19 14.81 -6.60
C ASP A 167 -6.41 13.49 -6.50
N VAL A 168 -7.10 12.35 -6.47
CA VAL A 168 -6.46 11.04 -6.27
C VAL A 168 -6.90 10.04 -7.32
N TRP A 169 -5.93 9.39 -7.96
CA TRP A 169 -6.19 8.23 -8.81
C TRP A 169 -6.30 6.96 -7.98
N ILE A 170 -7.33 6.17 -8.23
CA ILE A 170 -7.51 4.81 -7.68
C ILE A 170 -7.39 3.83 -8.82
N VAL A 171 -6.48 2.88 -8.71
CA VAL A 171 -6.24 1.88 -9.75
C VAL A 171 -6.51 0.50 -9.18
N ALA A 172 -7.35 -0.24 -9.91
CA ALA A 172 -7.55 -1.67 -9.72
C ALA A 172 -7.26 -2.40 -11.03
N HIS A 173 -7.27 -3.73 -10.98
CA HIS A 173 -7.14 -4.55 -12.19
C HIS A 173 -8.38 -5.41 -12.38
N ARG A 174 -8.99 -5.35 -13.57
CA ARG A 174 -10.18 -6.14 -13.89
C ARG A 174 -9.83 -7.63 -13.92
N TRP A 175 -10.71 -8.46 -13.38
CA TRP A 175 -10.55 -9.92 -13.43
C TRP A 175 -11.03 -10.47 -14.78
N ASN A 176 -10.41 -11.56 -15.25
CA ASN A 176 -10.57 -12.12 -16.59
C ASN A 176 -10.34 -11.11 -17.72
N SER A 177 -9.31 -10.27 -17.56
CA SER A 177 -8.94 -9.20 -18.48
C SER A 177 -7.48 -8.86 -18.29
N ASN A 178 -6.87 -8.12 -19.23
CA ASN A 178 -5.60 -7.40 -19.04
C ASN A 178 -5.82 -5.89 -18.82
N ALA A 179 -6.98 -5.53 -18.25
CA ALA A 179 -7.41 -4.14 -18.14
C ALA A 179 -7.11 -3.61 -16.74
N PHE A 180 -6.31 -2.55 -16.66
CA PHE A 180 -6.32 -1.64 -15.53
C PHE A 180 -7.56 -0.76 -15.57
N VAL A 181 -8.16 -0.55 -14.41
CA VAL A 181 -9.36 0.29 -14.23
C VAL A 181 -9.00 1.42 -13.28
N THR A 182 -8.97 2.63 -13.80
CA THR A 182 -8.55 3.83 -13.08
C THR A 182 -9.74 4.75 -12.85
N PHE A 183 -10.00 5.12 -11.59
CA PHE A 183 -11.01 6.09 -11.18
C PHE A 183 -10.35 7.34 -10.60
N LEU A 184 -10.96 8.51 -10.83
CA LEU A 184 -10.52 9.76 -10.21
C LEU A 184 -11.42 10.10 -9.02
N VAL A 185 -10.81 10.47 -7.90
CA VAL A 185 -11.48 11.07 -6.75
C VAL A 185 -11.18 12.57 -6.76
N THR A 186 -12.24 13.36 -6.80
CA THR A 186 -12.21 14.84 -6.82
C THR A 186 -13.00 15.37 -5.63
N ALA A 187 -13.04 16.70 -5.44
CA ALA A 187 -13.91 17.33 -4.45
C ALA A 187 -15.41 17.05 -4.67
N ASP A 188 -15.82 16.71 -5.90
CA ASP A 188 -17.19 16.30 -6.23
C ASP A 188 -17.45 14.80 -5.94
N GLY A 189 -16.42 14.10 -5.45
CA GLY A 189 -16.43 12.67 -5.13
C GLY A 189 -15.78 11.77 -6.17
N VAL A 190 -16.14 10.48 -6.12
CA VAL A 190 -15.61 9.44 -7.01
C VAL A 190 -16.28 9.53 -8.38
N GLN A 191 -15.48 9.78 -9.42
CA GLN A 191 -15.98 9.88 -10.79
C GLN A 191 -16.47 8.52 -11.29
N GLY A 192 -17.69 8.45 -11.84
CA GLY A 192 -18.35 7.18 -12.15
C GLY A 192 -17.81 6.43 -13.39
N LYS A 193 -17.14 7.15 -14.32
CA LYS A 193 -16.61 6.54 -15.56
C LYS A 193 -15.10 6.28 -15.40
N PRO A 194 -14.65 5.01 -15.44
CA PRO A 194 -13.23 4.71 -15.35
C PRO A 194 -12.49 4.98 -16.66
N ILE A 195 -11.19 5.20 -16.55
CA ILE A 195 -10.23 5.05 -17.63
C ILE A 195 -9.80 3.58 -17.68
N LEU A 196 -9.86 2.98 -18.86
CA LEU A 196 -9.42 1.60 -19.10
C LEU A 196 -8.11 1.59 -19.89
N SER A 197 -7.14 0.84 -19.38
CA SER A 197 -5.87 0.57 -20.05
C SER A 197 -5.68 -0.93 -20.23
N ASN A 198 -5.81 -1.43 -21.46
CA ASN A 198 -5.58 -2.84 -21.80
C ASN A 198 -4.11 -3.06 -22.14
N VAL A 199 -3.32 -3.52 -21.18
CA VAL A 199 -1.86 -3.65 -21.33
C VAL A 199 -1.32 -4.67 -20.33
N GLY A 200 -0.26 -5.38 -20.68
CA GLY A 200 0.35 -6.40 -19.81
C GLY A 200 -0.38 -7.74 -19.84
N SER A 201 -0.11 -8.55 -18.81
CA SER A 201 -0.64 -9.91 -18.72
C SER A 201 -2.14 -9.93 -18.41
N MET A 202 -2.83 -10.96 -18.88
CA MET A 202 -4.23 -11.21 -18.51
C MET A 202 -4.31 -11.78 -17.09
N HIS A 203 -5.07 -11.13 -16.21
CA HIS A 203 -5.35 -11.63 -14.87
C HIS A 203 -6.61 -12.51 -14.95
N ALA A 204 -6.43 -13.81 -15.19
CA ALA A 204 -7.51 -14.76 -15.40
C ALA A 204 -7.15 -16.16 -14.86
N GLY A 205 -8.10 -17.09 -14.87
CA GLY A 205 -7.87 -18.50 -14.50
C GLY A 205 -8.69 -18.93 -13.28
N PRO A 206 -8.30 -19.98 -12.53
CA PRO A 206 -9.08 -20.53 -11.43
C PRO A 206 -9.00 -19.68 -10.13
N GLY A 207 -8.98 -18.35 -10.26
CA GLY A 207 -8.95 -17.38 -9.16
C GLY A 207 -7.56 -16.97 -8.69
N ARG A 208 -6.52 -17.75 -8.96
CA ARG A 208 -5.20 -17.57 -8.33
C ARG A 208 -4.37 -16.41 -8.88
N ASN A 209 -4.45 -16.11 -10.18
CA ASN A 209 -3.83 -14.90 -10.75
C ASN A 209 -4.43 -13.57 -10.22
N ALA A 210 -5.52 -13.62 -9.46
CA ALA A 210 -6.07 -12.42 -8.81
C ALA A 210 -5.16 -11.93 -7.67
N ILE A 211 -4.38 -12.84 -7.08
CA ILE A 211 -3.54 -12.61 -5.90
C ILE A 211 -2.25 -11.89 -6.28
N GLY A 212 -1.74 -11.08 -5.35
CA GLY A 212 -0.48 -10.33 -5.46
C GLY A 212 -0.70 -8.81 -5.42
N ALA A 213 0.28 -8.07 -4.94
CA ALA A 213 0.16 -6.63 -4.71
C ALA A 213 0.32 -5.78 -5.99
N MET A 214 -0.18 -4.55 -5.92
CA MET A 214 0.05 -3.46 -6.88
C MET A 214 0.56 -2.22 -6.14
N LYS A 215 1.64 -1.60 -6.61
CA LYS A 215 2.24 -0.41 -5.97
C LYS A 215 2.69 0.62 -7.01
N PHE A 216 2.60 1.90 -6.66
CA PHE A 216 3.19 2.98 -7.44
C PHE A 216 4.64 3.22 -7.05
N SER A 217 5.46 3.65 -8.01
CA SER A 217 6.78 4.22 -7.70
C SER A 217 6.65 5.49 -6.85
N PRO A 218 7.67 5.88 -6.07
CA PRO A 218 7.59 7.08 -5.24
C PRO A 218 7.26 8.35 -6.02
N ASP A 219 7.70 8.47 -7.27
CA ASP A 219 7.34 9.60 -8.14
C ASP A 219 5.95 9.47 -8.79
N GLY A 220 5.25 8.36 -8.57
CA GLY A 220 3.92 8.09 -9.12
C GLY A 220 3.86 7.88 -10.63
N LYS A 221 5.02 7.74 -11.32
CA LYS A 221 5.08 7.59 -12.78
C LYS A 221 5.15 6.14 -13.24
N LYS A 222 5.29 5.20 -12.31
CA LYS A 222 5.29 3.76 -12.59
C LYS A 222 4.33 3.03 -11.68
N LEU A 223 3.81 1.94 -12.20
CA LEU A 223 2.94 1.02 -11.48
C LEU A 223 3.55 -0.38 -11.59
N ALA A 224 3.69 -1.10 -10.49
CA ALA A 224 4.16 -2.47 -10.49
C ALA A 224 3.06 -3.40 -9.98
N VAL A 225 3.02 -4.63 -10.51
CA VAL A 225 2.13 -5.70 -10.06
C VAL A 225 2.91 -6.99 -9.86
N ALA A 226 2.55 -7.73 -8.82
CA ALA A 226 2.94 -9.12 -8.66
C ALA A 226 1.78 -10.03 -9.10
N LEU A 227 2.09 -11.13 -9.79
CA LEU A 227 1.14 -12.09 -10.28
C LEU A 227 1.47 -13.48 -9.76
N TRP A 228 0.61 -13.97 -8.87
CA TRP A 228 0.77 -15.26 -8.21
C TRP A 228 0.42 -16.43 -9.15
N ARG A 229 1.05 -17.60 -8.93
CA ARG A 229 0.72 -18.90 -9.56
C ARG A 229 0.84 -18.92 -11.09
N GLU A 230 -0.25 -19.06 -11.85
CA GLU A 230 -0.17 -19.46 -13.25
C GLU A 230 0.64 -18.47 -14.11
N ALA A 231 0.73 -17.21 -13.69
CA ALA A 231 1.58 -16.20 -14.31
C ALA A 231 3.01 -16.09 -13.73
N ASN A 232 3.21 -16.36 -12.43
CA ASN A 232 4.50 -16.36 -11.71
C ASN A 232 5.47 -15.24 -12.16
N LYS A 233 5.06 -13.98 -12.02
CA LYS A 233 5.86 -12.86 -12.54
C LYS A 233 5.60 -11.54 -11.81
N TYR A 234 6.47 -10.58 -12.07
CA TYR A 234 6.22 -9.16 -11.80
C TYR A 234 6.11 -8.41 -13.12
N GLU A 235 5.29 -7.36 -13.16
CA GLU A 235 5.25 -6.44 -14.29
C GLU A 235 5.34 -5.00 -13.79
N VAL A 236 6.05 -4.16 -14.54
CA VAL A 236 6.16 -2.72 -14.30
C VAL A 236 5.63 -2.00 -15.53
N PHE A 237 4.87 -0.94 -15.30
CA PHE A 237 4.20 -0.13 -16.30
C PHE A 237 4.56 1.33 -16.08
N ASP A 238 4.43 2.13 -17.13
CA ASP A 238 4.35 3.58 -17.00
C ASP A 238 2.91 3.99 -16.62
N PHE A 239 2.79 5.03 -15.81
CA PHE A 239 1.54 5.64 -15.41
C PHE A 239 1.57 7.15 -15.66
N ASP A 240 0.60 7.64 -16.41
CA ASP A 240 0.42 9.07 -16.64
C ASP A 240 -0.50 9.67 -15.58
N ARG A 241 0.07 10.42 -14.63
CA ARG A 241 -0.67 11.09 -13.54
C ARG A 241 -1.62 12.18 -14.02
N ASN A 242 -1.55 12.64 -15.26
CA ASN A 242 -2.51 13.60 -15.83
C ASN A 242 -3.75 12.89 -16.38
N THR A 243 -3.57 11.72 -17.00
CA THR A 243 -4.65 11.06 -17.74
C THR A 243 -5.16 9.77 -17.09
N GLY A 244 -4.47 9.25 -16.07
CA GLY A 244 -4.79 8.00 -15.40
C GLY A 244 -4.51 6.74 -16.24
N LYS A 245 -3.82 6.90 -17.38
CA LYS A 245 -3.50 5.79 -18.30
C LYS A 245 -2.28 5.00 -17.84
N VAL A 246 -2.40 3.68 -17.93
CA VAL A 246 -1.31 2.70 -17.79
C VAL A 246 -0.83 2.28 -19.17
N SER A 247 0.49 2.16 -19.37
CA SER A 247 1.12 1.76 -20.64
C SER A 247 2.48 1.06 -20.43
N ASN A 248 3.09 0.58 -21.52
CA ASN A 248 4.50 0.12 -21.56
C ASN A 248 4.84 -0.98 -20.53
N ALA A 249 4.19 -2.14 -20.65
CA ALA A 249 4.48 -3.29 -19.79
C ALA A 249 5.92 -3.79 -19.96
N LYS A 250 6.63 -3.96 -18.84
CA LYS A 250 7.91 -4.67 -18.72
C LYS A 250 7.76 -5.81 -17.72
N SER A 251 7.93 -7.04 -18.17
CA SER A 251 7.74 -8.24 -17.35
C SER A 251 9.06 -8.80 -16.83
N PHE A 252 9.03 -9.35 -15.62
CA PHE A 252 10.11 -10.11 -14.99
C PHE A 252 9.58 -11.48 -14.59
N ALA A 253 10.11 -12.55 -15.19
CA ALA A 253 9.65 -13.91 -14.98
C ALA A 253 10.79 -14.93 -15.23
N PRO A 254 10.72 -16.15 -14.68
CA PRO A 254 9.69 -16.63 -13.73
C PRO A 254 10.04 -16.32 -12.26
N TYR A 255 9.02 -16.09 -11.45
CA TYR A 255 9.09 -15.94 -9.99
C TYR A 255 7.96 -16.74 -9.34
N PRO A 256 8.20 -18.01 -8.99
CA PRO A 256 7.20 -18.90 -8.44
C PRO A 256 6.54 -18.35 -7.16
N GLU A 257 5.22 -18.28 -7.19
CA GLU A 257 4.42 -17.70 -6.13
C GLU A 257 4.81 -16.24 -5.79
N ALA A 258 5.07 -15.42 -6.81
CA ALA A 258 5.22 -13.97 -6.67
C ALA A 258 3.99 -13.35 -5.98
N TYR A 259 4.21 -12.56 -4.93
CA TYR A 259 3.14 -12.06 -4.06
C TYR A 259 3.24 -10.56 -3.77
N GLY A 260 4.26 -10.13 -3.04
CA GLY A 260 4.44 -8.73 -2.67
C GLY A 260 5.32 -8.01 -3.69
N VAL A 261 5.09 -6.72 -3.88
CA VAL A 261 5.95 -5.85 -4.71
C VAL A 261 6.07 -4.49 -4.05
N GLU A 262 7.24 -3.83 -4.13
CA GLU A 262 7.47 -2.48 -3.62
C GLU A 262 8.64 -1.80 -4.35
N PHE A 263 8.59 -0.49 -4.54
CA PHE A 263 9.71 0.28 -5.10
C PHE A 263 10.67 0.75 -4.01
N SER A 264 11.96 0.84 -4.34
CA SER A 264 12.92 1.57 -3.50
C SER A 264 12.47 3.03 -3.29
N PRO A 265 12.85 3.68 -2.18
CA PRO A 265 12.56 5.09 -1.92
C PRO A 265 12.93 6.05 -3.06
N ASP A 266 14.00 5.78 -3.81
CA ASP A 266 14.40 6.59 -4.98
C ASP A 266 13.74 6.15 -6.31
N GLY A 267 12.96 5.06 -6.29
CA GLY A 267 12.30 4.50 -7.46
C GLY A 267 13.22 3.83 -8.48
N SER A 268 14.52 3.67 -8.19
CA SER A 268 15.49 3.05 -9.11
C SER A 268 15.42 1.51 -9.10
N LYS A 269 14.92 0.92 -8.01
CA LYS A 269 14.79 -0.53 -7.83
C LYS A 269 13.34 -0.94 -7.59
N LEU A 270 13.05 -2.18 -7.94
CA LEU A 270 11.84 -2.90 -7.54
C LEU A 270 12.24 -4.05 -6.61
N TYR A 271 11.41 -4.34 -5.63
CA TYR A 271 11.54 -5.50 -4.76
C TYR A 271 10.32 -6.39 -4.89
N GLY A 272 10.52 -7.70 -4.82
CA GLY A 272 9.44 -8.69 -4.88
C GLY A 272 9.65 -9.84 -3.92
N SER A 273 8.56 -10.36 -3.34
CA SER A 273 8.56 -11.59 -2.55
C SER A 273 8.01 -12.77 -3.34
N SER A 274 8.75 -13.88 -3.36
CA SER A 274 8.42 -15.12 -4.06
C SER A 274 8.48 -16.26 -3.06
N ASN A 275 7.46 -17.13 -3.01
CA ASN A 275 7.40 -18.20 -2.00
C ASN A 275 8.00 -19.54 -2.46
N GLY A 276 8.38 -19.64 -3.74
CA GLY A 276 8.72 -20.93 -4.36
C GLY A 276 7.46 -21.73 -4.70
N GLU A 277 7.62 -22.76 -5.53
CA GLU A 277 6.48 -23.61 -5.95
C GLU A 277 5.89 -24.36 -4.74
N GLY A 278 4.63 -24.07 -4.41
CA GLY A 278 3.95 -24.65 -3.24
C GLY A 278 4.34 -24.03 -1.88
N GLY A 279 5.20 -23.01 -1.88
CA GLY A 279 5.74 -22.38 -0.67
C GLY A 279 6.90 -23.16 -0.04
N GLY A 280 7.67 -22.50 0.83
CA GLY A 280 8.79 -23.11 1.58
C GLY A 280 10.17 -22.63 1.16
N GLU A 281 10.29 -22.03 -0.03
CA GLU A 281 11.53 -21.45 -0.55
C GLU A 281 11.36 -19.93 -0.70
N ALA A 282 10.96 -19.28 0.38
CA ALA A 282 10.67 -17.86 0.40
C ALA A 282 11.93 -17.01 0.13
N GLN A 283 11.91 -16.24 -0.96
CA GLN A 283 13.00 -15.37 -1.39
C GLN A 283 12.54 -13.93 -1.62
N ILE A 284 13.44 -13.00 -1.35
CA ILE A 284 13.28 -11.57 -1.66
C ILE A 284 14.21 -11.23 -2.81
N PHE A 285 13.64 -10.67 -3.88
CA PHE A 285 14.36 -10.25 -5.07
C PHE A 285 14.45 -8.74 -5.14
N GLN A 286 15.55 -8.23 -5.69
CA GLN A 286 15.71 -6.85 -6.16
C GLN A 286 15.87 -6.87 -7.68
N PHE A 287 15.22 -5.92 -8.34
CA PHE A 287 15.37 -5.65 -9.77
C PHE A 287 15.92 -4.24 -9.94
N ASP A 288 17.02 -4.11 -10.65
CA ASP A 288 17.47 -2.82 -11.14
C ASP A 288 16.61 -2.43 -12.36
N LEU A 289 15.84 -1.33 -12.26
CA LEU A 289 14.87 -1.00 -13.30
C LEU A 289 15.51 -0.49 -14.59
N LYS A 290 16.72 0.04 -14.51
CA LYS A 290 17.49 0.56 -15.66
C LYS A 290 18.06 -0.57 -16.50
N THR A 291 18.71 -1.53 -15.87
CA THR A 291 19.42 -2.65 -16.51
C THR A 291 18.55 -3.89 -16.66
N GLY A 292 17.49 -4.02 -15.86
CA GLY A 292 16.66 -5.22 -15.78
C GLY A 292 17.30 -6.37 -14.98
N LYS A 293 18.49 -6.16 -14.39
CA LYS A 293 19.18 -7.20 -13.60
C LYS A 293 18.37 -7.54 -12.35
N ALA A 294 18.17 -8.83 -12.10
CA ALA A 294 17.55 -9.35 -10.89
C ALA A 294 18.60 -10.03 -9.99
N THR A 295 18.49 -9.84 -8.68
CA THR A 295 19.33 -10.50 -7.67
C THR A 295 18.48 -10.93 -6.48
N VAL A 296 18.87 -12.03 -5.83
CA VAL A 296 18.31 -12.43 -4.54
C VAL A 296 18.98 -11.59 -3.45
N VAL A 297 18.18 -10.87 -2.68
CA VAL A 297 18.64 -10.04 -1.55
C VAL A 297 18.60 -10.80 -0.23
N GLY A 298 17.77 -11.82 -0.14
CA GLY A 298 17.79 -12.76 0.97
C GLY A 298 16.73 -13.85 0.86
N LYS A 299 16.76 -14.77 1.83
CA LYS A 299 15.79 -15.85 1.98
C LYS A 299 15.10 -15.71 3.34
N SER A 300 13.83 -16.10 3.42
CA SER A 300 13.13 -16.23 4.68
C SER A 300 13.13 -17.66 5.17
N ALA A 301 13.32 -17.87 6.46
CA ALA A 301 13.05 -19.15 7.11
C ALA A 301 11.53 -19.42 7.25
N ASN A 302 10.69 -18.41 7.00
CA ASN A 302 9.24 -18.58 7.03
C ASN A 302 8.77 -19.23 5.72
N ARG A 303 7.83 -20.18 5.80
CA ARG A 303 7.32 -20.88 4.61
C ARG A 303 6.73 -19.91 3.58
N LYS A 304 6.08 -18.85 4.05
CA LYS A 304 5.53 -17.79 3.19
C LYS A 304 5.90 -16.39 3.69
N VAL A 305 6.24 -15.55 2.74
CA VAL A 305 6.36 -14.10 2.87
C VAL A 305 5.28 -13.44 2.02
N GLY A 306 4.81 -12.30 2.51
CA GLY A 306 3.69 -11.59 1.92
C GLY A 306 4.10 -10.22 1.36
N SER A 307 3.28 -9.23 1.67
CA SER A 307 3.42 -7.84 1.24
C SER A 307 4.77 -7.24 1.63
N LEU A 308 5.27 -6.38 0.74
CA LEU A 308 6.34 -5.45 1.01
C LEU A 308 5.74 -4.05 1.17
N GLN A 309 6.26 -3.25 2.10
CA GLN A 309 5.80 -1.88 2.31
C GLN A 309 6.98 -0.98 2.64
N ARG A 310 7.19 0.06 1.84
CA ARG A 310 8.12 1.14 2.15
C ARG A 310 7.64 1.89 3.39
N ALA A 311 8.56 2.16 4.32
CA ALA A 311 8.29 2.82 5.58
C ALA A 311 8.89 4.23 5.67
N PRO A 312 8.41 5.06 6.62
CA PRO A 312 8.94 6.41 6.85
C PRO A 312 10.43 6.47 7.20
N ASP A 313 11.00 5.39 7.73
CA ASP A 313 12.42 5.26 8.08
C ASP A 313 13.32 4.97 6.86
N GLY A 314 12.74 4.87 5.66
CA GLY A 314 13.46 4.59 4.42
C GLY A 314 13.73 3.10 4.16
N ASN A 315 13.36 2.20 5.09
CA ASN A 315 13.44 0.76 4.88
C ASN A 315 12.19 0.22 4.17
N ILE A 316 12.27 -1.03 3.72
CA ILE A 316 11.09 -1.78 3.25
C ILE A 316 10.85 -2.94 4.22
N TYR A 317 9.65 -3.03 4.75
CA TYR A 317 9.24 -4.11 5.65
C TYR A 317 8.57 -5.23 4.88
N VAL A 318 8.79 -6.47 5.31
CA VAL A 318 8.30 -7.69 4.67
C VAL A 318 7.41 -8.46 5.64
N ALA A 319 6.16 -8.71 5.24
CA ALA A 319 5.24 -9.53 5.99
C ALA A 319 5.69 -11.00 5.98
N ARG A 320 5.62 -11.66 7.15
CA ARG A 320 5.96 -13.07 7.32
C ARG A 320 4.75 -13.76 7.92
N GLU A 321 4.21 -14.73 7.19
CA GLU A 321 2.96 -15.39 7.57
C GLU A 321 3.04 -15.98 8.98
N ASP A 322 2.11 -15.57 9.83
CA ASP A 322 1.95 -16.10 11.18
C ASP A 322 3.28 -16.11 11.96
N ASN A 323 3.93 -14.94 11.99
CA ASN A 323 5.26 -14.80 12.56
C ASN A 323 5.31 -13.62 13.55
N PRO A 324 6.02 -13.74 14.69
CA PRO A 324 6.18 -12.63 15.64
C PRO A 324 7.15 -11.54 15.17
N TYR A 325 7.71 -11.66 13.96
CA TYR A 325 8.59 -10.67 13.36
C TYR A 325 8.10 -10.22 11.97
N LEU A 326 8.48 -9.00 11.61
CA LEU A 326 8.61 -8.60 10.20
C LEU A 326 10.05 -8.79 9.74
N GLY A 327 10.21 -9.10 8.45
CA GLY A 327 11.50 -8.94 7.78
C GLY A 327 11.75 -7.47 7.45
N ILE A 328 13.02 -7.08 7.27
CA ILE A 328 13.41 -5.72 6.87
C ILE A 328 14.41 -5.81 5.73
N ILE A 329 14.19 -5.04 4.67
CA ILE A 329 15.17 -4.73 3.64
C ILE A 329 15.78 -3.38 3.99
N GLN A 330 17.06 -3.38 4.34
CA GLN A 330 17.82 -2.18 4.69
C GLN A 330 18.57 -1.63 3.48
N ASN A 331 18.73 -0.30 3.44
CA ASN A 331 19.38 0.44 2.36
C ASN A 331 18.80 0.11 0.97
N PRO A 332 17.46 0.20 0.77
CA PRO A 332 16.80 -0.31 -0.43
C PRO A 332 17.16 0.41 -1.75
N ASN A 333 17.84 1.55 -1.70
CA ASN A 333 18.34 2.20 -2.92
C ASN A 333 19.65 1.55 -3.44
N SER A 334 20.32 0.76 -2.60
CA SER A 334 21.64 0.19 -2.89
C SER A 334 21.57 -1.16 -3.58
N ASP A 335 22.51 -1.44 -4.49
CA ASP A 335 22.76 -2.80 -5.01
C ASP A 335 23.23 -3.78 -3.91
N LYS A 336 23.63 -3.25 -2.75
CA LYS A 336 24.04 -4.01 -1.56
C LYS A 336 22.97 -3.96 -0.46
N ALA A 337 21.70 -3.77 -0.82
CA ALA A 337 20.60 -3.90 0.14
C ALA A 337 20.68 -5.23 0.88
N THR A 338 20.29 -5.26 2.15
CA THR A 338 20.35 -6.45 3.00
C THR A 338 18.98 -6.81 3.52
N TYR A 339 18.61 -8.08 3.43
CA TYR A 339 17.38 -8.59 4.04
C TYR A 339 17.67 -9.22 5.41
N LEU A 340 17.04 -8.69 6.44
CA LEU A 340 17.02 -9.24 7.80
C LEU A 340 15.70 -9.97 8.03
N ASP A 341 15.75 -11.29 8.16
CA ASP A 341 14.53 -12.10 8.27
C ASP A 341 13.76 -11.86 9.57
N ASN A 342 14.47 -11.80 10.70
CA ASN A 342 13.93 -11.39 12.00
C ASN A 342 14.23 -9.90 12.28
N GLY A 343 13.81 -9.02 11.38
CA GLY A 343 14.19 -7.60 11.41
C GLY A 343 13.50 -6.78 12.51
N LEU A 344 12.20 -6.99 12.76
CA LEU A 344 11.46 -6.25 13.79
C LEU A 344 10.49 -7.15 14.57
N LYS A 345 10.62 -7.18 15.90
CA LYS A 345 9.74 -7.95 16.79
C LYS A 345 8.42 -7.22 17.05
N LEU A 346 7.29 -7.93 17.02
CA LEU A 346 5.94 -7.36 17.11
C LEU A 346 5.34 -7.37 18.54
N GLY A 347 6.18 -7.39 19.58
CA GLY A 347 5.70 -7.25 20.97
C GLY A 347 4.69 -8.32 21.42
N GLY A 348 4.80 -9.55 20.92
CA GLY A 348 3.86 -10.65 21.21
C GLY A 348 2.68 -10.75 20.24
N ARG A 349 2.55 -9.83 19.28
CA ARG A 349 1.60 -9.91 18.16
C ARG A 349 2.22 -10.63 16.97
N ARG A 350 1.39 -10.94 15.97
CA ARG A 350 1.81 -11.75 14.82
C ARG A 350 1.46 -11.05 13.51
N SER A 351 2.42 -11.03 12.60
CA SER A 351 2.19 -10.69 11.20
C SER A 351 1.42 -11.81 10.50
N LYS A 352 0.82 -11.48 9.37
CA LYS A 352 0.24 -12.45 8.41
C LYS A 352 0.86 -12.16 7.04
N LEU A 353 0.08 -12.12 5.96
CA LEU A 353 0.59 -11.85 4.62
C LEU A 353 0.46 -10.39 4.18
N GLY A 354 -0.37 -9.59 4.84
CA GLY A 354 -0.59 -8.19 4.45
C GLY A 354 0.05 -7.16 5.37
N LEU A 355 0.30 -6.00 4.77
CA LEU A 355 0.65 -4.75 5.44
C LEU A 355 -0.36 -3.67 4.98
N PRO A 356 -0.47 -2.54 5.70
CA PRO A 356 -1.45 -1.51 5.34
C PRO A 356 -1.16 -0.91 3.96
N ASN A 357 -2.23 -0.64 3.22
CA ASN A 357 -2.16 0.02 1.93
C ASN A 357 -2.34 1.54 2.10
N PHE A 358 -1.53 2.32 1.39
CA PHE A 358 -1.49 3.78 1.50
C PHE A 358 -1.56 4.43 0.12
N ILE A 359 -2.00 5.70 0.09
CA ILE A 359 -1.84 6.54 -1.08
C ILE A 359 -0.34 6.83 -1.27
N THR A 360 0.11 6.78 -2.51
CA THR A 360 1.43 7.28 -2.89
C THR A 360 1.36 8.79 -3.05
N GLU A 361 2.16 9.51 -2.26
CA GLU A 361 2.36 10.96 -2.35
C GLU A 361 3.69 11.26 -3.07
N PRO A 362 3.66 11.62 -4.36
CA PRO A 362 4.87 11.97 -5.06
C PRO A 362 5.46 13.27 -4.53
N ARG A 363 6.78 13.27 -4.34
CA ARG A 363 7.55 14.43 -3.91
C ARG A 363 8.25 15.11 -5.08
#